data_AF-A0A3C1KP83-F1
#
_entry.id   AF-A0A3C1KP83-F1
#
_cell.length_a   1.000
_cell.length_b   1.000
_cell.length_c   1.000
_cell.angle_alpha   90.00
_cell.angle_beta   90.00
_cell.angle_gamma   90.00
#
_symmetry.space_group_name_H-M   'P 1'
#
loop_
_entity.id
_entity.type
_entity.pdbx_description
1 polymer ?
#
loop_
_entity_poly.entity_id
_entity_poly.type
_entity_poly.pdbx_seq_one_letter_code
_entity_poly.pdbx_strand_id
1 'polypeptide(L)' 'MLILTRSIGQTLLIGDDIVVEVLAIHGRQVRLGITAPEAIAVLRSELVSRQADATLLDPQMRKRRREQQRS' A
#
# COMPACT_ATOMS: atom_id res chain seq x y z
N MET A 1 7.07 16.29 -1.35
CA MET A 1 5.63 16.28 -1.67
C MET A 1 5.47 16.63 -3.13
N LEU A 2 4.88 15.75 -3.93
CA LEU A 2 4.60 15.98 -5.36
C LEU A 2 3.09 16.20 -5.51
N ILE A 3 2.69 17.26 -6.22
CA ILE A 3 1.29 17.66 -6.38
C ILE A 3 0.94 17.55 -7.86
N LEU A 4 -0.08 16.75 -8.17
CA LEU A 4 -0.54 16.50 -9.53
C LEU A 4 -2.06 16.60 -9.57
N THR A 5 -2.60 17.25 -10.59
CA THR A 5 -4.03 17.27 -10.87
C THR A 5 -4.33 16.24 -11.94
N ARG A 6 -5.29 15.34 -11.67
CA ARG A 6 -5.76 14.31 -12.61
C ARG A 6 -7.26 14.47 -12.84
N SER A 7 -7.66 14.44 -14.10
CA SER A 7 -9.06 14.38 -14.54
C SER A 7 -9.56 12.92 -14.54
N ILE A 8 -10.87 12.74 -14.65
CA ILE A 8 -11.50 11.40 -14.76
C ILE A 8 -10.89 10.63 -15.94
N GLY A 9 -10.56 9.35 -15.72
CA GLY A 9 -9.91 8.47 -16.68
C GLY A 9 -8.40 8.67 -16.80
N GLN A 10 -7.81 9.61 -16.06
CA GLN A 10 -6.37 9.74 -16.01
C GLN A 10 -5.76 8.87 -14.91
N THR A 11 -4.58 8.33 -15.22
CA THR A 11 -3.81 7.48 -14.32
C THR A 11 -2.52 8.16 -13.88
N LEU A 12 -2.01 7.70 -12.74
CA LEU A 12 -0.70 7.99 -12.18
C LEU A 12 -0.03 6.66 -11.83
N LEU A 13 1.25 6.55 -12.12
CA LEU A 13 2.05 5.37 -11.82
C LEU A 13 3.03 5.70 -10.68
N ILE A 14 3.15 4.82 -9.69
CA ILE A 14 4.03 4.96 -8.52
C ILE A 14 4.95 3.74 -8.47
N GLY A 15 6.26 3.96 -8.50
CA GLY A 15 7.23 2.87 -8.67
C GLY A 15 7.05 2.23 -10.05
N ASP A 16 7.06 0.90 -10.10
CA ASP A 16 6.88 0.13 -11.36
C ASP A 16 5.50 -0.56 -11.45
N ASP A 17 4.88 -0.88 -10.31
CA ASP A 17 3.73 -1.78 -10.25
C ASP A 17 2.44 -1.17 -9.67
N ILE A 18 2.48 0.07 -9.16
CA ILE A 18 1.30 0.70 -8.55
C ILE A 18 0.68 1.68 -9.54
N VAL A 19 -0.59 1.48 -9.85
CA VAL A 19 -1.40 2.37 -10.70
C VAL A 19 -2.54 2.96 -9.90
N VAL A 20 -2.66 4.28 -9.95
CA VAL A 20 -3.77 5.04 -9.36
C VAL A 20 -4.58 5.68 -10.48
N GLU A 21 -5.86 5.40 -10.54
CA GLU A 21 -6.78 5.92 -11.55
C GLU A 21 -7.91 6.73 -10.92
N VAL A 22 -8.25 7.86 -11.54
CA VAL A 22 -9.45 8.62 -11.17
C VAL A 22 -10.67 8.07 -11.90
N LEU A 23 -11.46 7.24 -11.23
CA LEU A 23 -12.62 6.57 -11.85
C LEU A 23 -13.81 7.51 -12.02
N ALA A 24 -14.10 8.35 -11.03
CA ALA A 24 -15.20 9.31 -11.09
C ALA A 24 -15.08 10.39 -10.02
N ILE A 25 -15.70 11.54 -10.25
CA ILE A 25 -15.80 12.64 -9.28
C ILE A 25 -17.29 12.90 -9.02
N HIS A 26 -17.70 12.81 -7.77
CA HIS A 26 -19.06 13.07 -7.31
C HIS A 26 -19.03 14.24 -6.32
N GLY A 27 -19.17 15.46 -6.85
CA GLY A 27 -19.08 16.69 -6.06
C GLY A 27 -17.68 16.81 -5.42
N ARG A 28 -17.60 16.54 -4.12
CA ARG A 28 -16.35 16.57 -3.34
C ARG A 28 -15.70 15.20 -3.12
N GLN A 29 -16.39 14.12 -3.49
CA GLN A 29 -15.88 12.76 -3.35
C GLN A 29 -15.24 12.31 -4.66
N VAL A 30 -14.08 11.68 -4.57
CA VAL A 30 -13.37 11.12 -5.71
C VAL A 30 -13.33 9.61 -5.53
N ARG A 31 -13.74 8.88 -6.57
CA ARG A 31 -13.51 7.44 -6.67
C ARG A 31 -12.13 7.21 -7.27
N LEU A 32 -11.27 6.57 -6.51
CA LEU A 32 -9.94 6.17 -6.93
C LEU A 32 -9.90 4.67 -7.13
N GLY A 33 -9.43 4.23 -8.29
CA GLY A 33 -8.99 2.87 -8.53
C GLY A 33 -7.52 2.76 -8.13
N ILE A 34 -7.17 1.78 -7.31
CA ILE A 34 -5.78 1.52 -6.93
C ILE A 34 -5.48 0.06 -7.29
N THR A 35 -4.53 -0.12 -8.19
CA THR A 35 -3.99 -1.41 -8.58
C THR A 35 -2.58 -1.50 -8.02
N ALA A 36 -2.33 -2.50 -7.19
CA ALA A 36 -1.02 -2.76 -6.60
C ALA A 36 -0.82 -4.27 -6.48
N PRO A 37 0.44 -4.75 -6.51
CA PRO A 37 0.74 -6.17 -6.31
C PRO A 37 0.40 -6.63 -4.89
N GLU A 38 0.13 -7.93 -4.70
CA GLU A 38 -0.30 -8.50 -3.40
C GLU A 38 0.69 -8.28 -2.26
N ALA A 39 1.98 -8.08 -2.59
CA ALA A 39 3.02 -7.77 -1.60
C ALA A 39 2.82 -6.39 -0.93
N ILE A 40 2.02 -5.50 -1.54
CA ILE A 40 1.81 -4.13 -1.07
C ILE A 40 0.38 -3.99 -0.54
N ALA A 41 0.26 -3.80 0.76
CA ALA A 41 -1.02 -3.54 1.40
C ALA A 41 -1.54 -2.13 1.07
N VAL A 42 -2.74 -2.04 0.49
CA VAL A 42 -3.46 -0.78 0.27
C VAL A 42 -4.46 -0.59 1.40
N LEU A 43 -4.18 0.37 2.29
CA LEU A 43 -5.00 0.64 3.48
C LEU A 43 -5.57 2.05 3.42
N ARG A 44 -6.77 2.23 3.99
CA ARG A 44 -7.34 3.57 4.20
C ARG A 44 -6.71 4.17 5.44
N SER A 45 -6.22 5.40 5.35
CA SER A 45 -5.44 6.04 6.41
C SER A 45 -6.18 6.11 7.74
N GLU A 46 -7.49 6.26 7.73
CA GLU A 46 -8.34 6.28 8.93
C GLU A 46 -8.42 4.93 9.66
N LEU A 47 -8.05 3.83 9.00
CA LEU A 47 -8.04 2.47 9.58
C LEU A 47 -6.64 2.03 10.03
N VAL A 48 -5.59 2.80 9.72
CA VAL A 48 -4.19 2.43 9.97
C VAL A 48 -3.86 2.35 11.47
N SER A 49 -4.56 3.09 12.33
CA SER A 49 -4.25 3.24 13.77
C SER A 49 -4.34 1.96 14.64
N ARG A 50 -4.55 0.76 14.09
CA ARG A 50 -4.61 -0.47 14.90
C ARG A 50 -3.85 -1.68 14.36
N GLN A 51 -3.37 -1.68 13.11
CA GLN A 51 -2.88 -2.94 12.50
C GLN A 51 -1.57 -2.81 11.69
N ALA A 52 -1.01 -1.61 11.51
CA ALA A 52 0.14 -1.43 10.63
C ALA A 52 1.50 -1.83 11.22
N ASP A 53 1.58 -2.19 12.51
CA ASP A 53 2.87 -2.49 13.15
C ASP A 53 3.32 -3.97 13.11
N ALA A 54 2.46 -4.92 12.71
CA ALA A 54 2.68 -6.30 13.20
C ALA A 54 3.10 -7.38 12.21
N THR A 55 3.11 -7.24 10.87
CA THR A 55 3.24 -8.50 10.06
C THR A 55 4.00 -8.51 8.74
N LEU A 56 4.23 -7.42 8.00
CA LEU A 56 4.61 -7.57 6.58
C LEU A 56 6.06 -7.21 6.18
N LEU A 57 7.04 -7.21 7.08
CA LEU A 57 8.43 -6.91 6.68
C LEU A 57 9.54 -7.83 7.22
N ASP A 58 9.29 -9.07 7.67
CA ASP A 58 10.42 -10.02 7.77
C ASP A 58 10.08 -11.53 7.76
N PRO A 59 10.18 -12.21 6.60
CA PRO A 59 10.17 -13.68 6.52
C PRO A 59 11.42 -14.36 7.13
N GLN A 60 12.53 -13.64 7.38
CA GLN A 60 13.82 -14.24 7.74
C GLN A 60 14.02 -14.47 9.25
N MET A 61 13.16 -13.91 10.10
CA MET A 61 13.35 -14.00 11.56
C MET A 61 13.09 -15.40 12.15
N ARG A 62 12.43 -16.30 11.41
CA ARG A 62 12.13 -17.67 11.87
C ARG A 62 13.36 -18.58 11.98
N LYS A 63 14.49 -18.28 11.31
CA LYS A 63 15.66 -19.18 11.29
C LYS A 63 16.71 -18.90 12.36
N ARG A 64 16.79 -17.70 12.95
CA ARG A 64 17.84 -17.39 13.94
C ARG A 64 17.57 -17.93 15.35
N ARG A 65 16.30 -18.18 15.71
CA ARG A 65 15.95 -18.63 17.07
C ARG A 65 16.23 -20.11 17.34
N ARG A 66 16.41 -20.95 16.31
CA ARG A 66 16.71 -22.39 16.48
C ARG A 66 18.19 -22.72 16.61
N GLU A 67 19.09 -21.80 16.24
CA GLU A 67 20.54 -22.04 16.35
C GLU A 67 21.14 -21.52 17.67
N GLN A 68 20.54 -20.52 18.32
CA GLN A 68 21.04 -20.01 19.61
C GLN A 68 20.65 -20.85 20.84
N GLN A 69 19.82 -21.88 20.70
CA GLN A 69 19.42 -22.77 21.81
C GLN A 69 20.20 -24.09 21.87
N ARG A 70 21.24 -24.26 21.03
CA ARG A 70 22.06 -25.48 20.99
C ARG A 70 23.49 -25.30 21.52
N SER A 71 23.81 -24.17 22.13
CA SER A 71 25.10 -23.91 22.77
C SER A 71 24.95 -23.87 24.29
#